data_AF-A0A425VTS3-F1
#
_entry.id   AF-A0A425VTS3-F1
#
_cell.length_a   1.000
_cell.length_b   1.000
_cell.length_c   1.000
_cell.angle_alpha   90.00
_cell.angle_beta   90.00
_cell.angle_gamma   90.00
#
_symmetry.space_group_name_H-M   'P 1'
#
loop_
_entity.id
_entity.type
_entity.pdbx_description
1 polymer ?
#
loop_
_entity_poly.entity_id
_entity_poly.type
_entity_poly.pdbx_seq_one_letter_code
_entity_poly.pdbx_strand_id
1 'polypeptide(L)' 'MSQIGNFFDWLFNDRTGVLVLIVGGILLFLVISIVLERKTRKLYHNHEKSPDDWDLFDDSDDESGWSEFDEDNH' A
#
# COMPACT_ATOMS: atom_id res chain seq x y z
N MET A 1 35.98 -21.08 21.49
CA MET A 1 35.60 -20.67 20.13
C MET A 1 34.23 -20.03 20.20
N SER A 2 34.07 -18.85 19.62
CA SER A 2 32.92 -17.96 19.81
C SER A 2 31.65 -18.60 19.26
N GLN A 3 30.67 -18.90 20.13
CA GLN A 3 29.39 -19.52 19.74
C GLN A 3 28.67 -18.75 18.62
N ILE A 4 28.90 -17.44 18.53
CA ILE A 4 28.43 -16.58 17.43
C ILE A 4 28.95 -17.04 16.06
N GLY A 5 30.22 -17.46 15.96
CA GLY A 5 30.84 -17.87 14.68
C GLY A 5 30.18 -19.13 14.13
N ASN A 6 29.97 -20.13 14.98
CA ASN A 6 29.29 -21.37 14.62
C ASN A 6 27.82 -21.12 14.20
N PHE A 7 27.17 -20.12 14.79
CA PHE A 7 25.82 -19.74 14.41
C PHE A 7 25.77 -19.13 13.01
N PHE A 8 26.68 -18.20 12.68
CA PHE A 8 26.76 -17.62 11.34
C PHE A 8 27.16 -18.64 10.28
N ASP A 9 28.12 -19.52 10.57
CA ASP A 9 28.50 -20.61 9.66
C ASP A 9 27.30 -21.53 9.38
N TRP A 10 26.54 -21.91 10.41
CA TRP A 10 25.32 -22.69 10.22
C TRP A 10 24.26 -21.93 9.41
N LEU A 11 24.04 -20.65 9.71
CA LEU A 11 23.03 -19.82 9.05
C LEU A 11 23.27 -19.65 7.54
N PHE A 12 24.54 -19.61 7.11
CA PHE A 12 24.90 -19.35 5.71
C PHE A 12 25.41 -20.58 4.94
N ASN A 13 25.97 -21.59 5.61
CA ASN A 13 26.56 -22.75 4.94
C ASN A 13 25.62 -23.97 4.89
N ASP A 14 24.62 -24.04 5.79
CA ASP A 14 23.63 -25.13 5.79
C ASP A 14 22.36 -24.73 5.01
N ARG A 15 21.82 -25.66 4.21
CA ARG A 15 20.55 -25.48 3.48
C ARG A 15 19.41 -25.12 4.43
N THR A 16 19.41 -25.72 5.62
CA THR A 16 18.39 -25.47 6.64
C THR A 16 18.50 -24.05 7.19
N GLY A 17 19.72 -23.57 7.46
CA GLY A 17 19.98 -22.20 7.91
C GLY A 17 19.54 -21.16 6.89
N VAL A 18 19.87 -21.38 5.62
CA VAL A 18 19.48 -20.47 4.53
C VAL A 18 17.96 -20.42 4.34
N LEU A 19 17.26 -21.55 4.47
CA LEU A 19 15.78 -21.56 4.43
C LEU A 19 15.17 -20.72 5.55
N VAL A 20 15.69 -20.83 6.77
CA VAL A 20 15.24 -20.02 7.91
C VAL A 20 15.51 -18.53 7.66
N LEU A 21 16.65 -18.20 7.04
CA LEU A 21 16.97 -16.82 6.68
C LEU A 21 15.98 -16.24 5.67
N ILE A 22 15.60 -17.01 4.65
CA ILE A 22 14.62 -16.58 3.64
C ILE A 22 13.23 -16.40 4.28
N VAL A 23 12.75 -17.40 5.02
CA VAL A 23 11.43 -17.34 5.67
C VAL A 23 11.39 -16.20 6.70
N GLY A 24 12.44 -16.04 7.49
CA GLY A 24 12.59 -14.93 8.42
C GLY A 24 12.57 -13.56 7.72
N GLY A 25 13.26 -13.44 6.59
CA GLY A 25 13.25 -12.23 5.75
C GLY A 25 11.87 -11.90 5.19
N ILE A 26 11.13 -12.90 4.70
CA ILE A 26 9.76 -12.73 4.19
C ILE A 26 8.82 -12.31 5.32
N LEU A 27 8.89 -12.96 6.49
CA LEU A 27 8.07 -12.59 7.64
C LEU A 27 8.38 -11.16 8.11
N LEU A 28 9.65 -10.78 8.17
CA LEU A 28 10.06 -9.42 8.50
C LEU A 28 9.53 -8.41 7.49
N PHE A 29 9.60 -8.73 6.19
CA PHE A 29 9.04 -7.88 5.14
C PHE A 29 7.52 -7.74 5.26
N LEU A 30 6.79 -8.83 5.56
CA LEU A 30 5.35 -8.79 5.80
C LEU A 30 5.00 -7.93 7.02
N VAL A 31 5.74 -8.05 8.12
CA VAL A 31 5.54 -7.21 9.31
C VAL A 31 5.75 -5.74 8.97
N ILE A 32 6.81 -5.39 8.23
CA ILE A 32 7.05 -4.01 7.79
C ILE A 32 5.92 -3.52 6.89
N SER A 33 5.46 -4.34 5.96
CA SER A 33 4.34 -4.02 5.07
C SER A 33 3.06 -3.73 5.87
N ILE A 34 2.73 -4.54 6.86
CA ILE A 34 1.57 -4.33 7.75
C ILE A 34 1.74 -3.05 8.58
N VAL A 35 2.93 -2.77 9.10
CA VAL A 35 3.20 -1.55 9.88
C VAL A 35 3.05 -0.31 9.00
N LEU A 36 3.54 -0.35 7.77
CA LEU A 36 3.34 0.72 6.78
C LEU A 36 1.86 0.89 6.46
N GLU A 37 1.14 -0.21 6.23
CA GLU A 37 -0.31 -0.15 5.99
C GLU A 37 -1.05 0.50 7.16
N ARG A 38 -0.72 0.14 8.41
CA ARG A 38 -1.32 0.76 9.59
C ARG A 38 -0.94 2.23 9.76
N LYS A 39 0.30 2.60 9.43
CA LYS A 39 0.76 3.99 9.49
C LYS A 39 0.03 4.86 8.45
N THR A 40 -0.14 4.34 7.24
CA THR A 40 -0.87 5.01 6.16
C THR A 40 -2.36 5.12 6.48
N ARG A 41 -3.01 4.07 6.98
CA ARG A 41 -4.44 4.15 7.41
C ARG A 41 -4.68 5.20 8.49
N LYS A 42 -3.71 5.50 9.36
CA LYS A 42 -3.84 6.59 10.35
C LYS A 42 -3.67 7.99 9.75
N LEU A 43 -2.86 8.14 8.71
CA LEU A 43 -2.65 9.43 8.04
C LEU A 43 -3.81 9.79 7.11
N TYR A 44 -4.40 8.81 6.41
CA TYR A 44 -5.50 9.04 5.45
C TYR A 44 -6.91 8.94 6.05
N HIS A 45 -7.06 8.54 7.33
CA HIS A 45 -8.35 8.51 8.03
C HIS A 45 -8.63 9.80 8.83
N ASN A 46 -7.96 10.90 8.47
CA ASN A 46 -8.32 12.24 8.94
C ASN A 46 -8.21 13.27 7.82
N HIS A 47 -8.70 12.93 6.62
CA HIS A 47 -9.37 13.94 5.83
C HIS A 47 -10.85 13.76 6.16
N GLU A 48 -11.35 14.57 7.11
CA GLU A 48 -12.70 15.09 6.94
C GLU A 48 -12.74 15.61 5.50
N LYS A 49 -13.69 15.15 4.69
CA LYS A 49 -13.91 15.72 3.35
C LYS A 49 -13.99 17.23 3.54
N SER A 50 -12.93 17.94 3.19
CA SER A 50 -13.00 19.38 3.03
C SER A 50 -13.99 19.60 1.87
N PRO A 51 -14.91 20.58 1.94
CA PRO A 51 -15.84 20.91 0.86
C PRO A 51 -15.15 21.46 -0.42
N ASP A 52 -13.86 21.18 -0.57
CA ASP A 52 -12.95 21.61 -1.62
C ASP A 52 -12.19 20.37 -2.17
N ASP A 53 -12.63 19.16 -1.79
CA ASP A 53 -12.26 17.92 -2.48
C ASP A 53 -12.94 17.97 -3.85
N TRP A 54 -12.21 17.60 -4.89
CA TRP A 54 -12.63 17.83 -6.28
C TRP A 54 -13.85 16.97 -6.62
N ASP A 55 -15.02 17.55 -6.40
CA ASP A 55 -16.31 16.94 -6.70
C ASP A 55 -16.53 16.96 -8.22
N LEU A 56 -15.86 16.06 -8.93
CA LEU A 56 -16.07 15.79 -10.36
C LEU A 56 -17.53 15.34 -10.66
N PHE A 57 -18.31 15.05 -9.62
CA PHE A 57 -19.67 14.53 -9.67
C PHE A 57 -20.57 15.01 -8.51
N ASP A 58 -20.33 16.18 -7.89
CA ASP A 58 -21.38 16.82 -7.06
C ASP A 58 -22.33 17.60 -7.99
N ASP A 59 -23.18 16.80 -8.63
CA ASP A 59 -24.63 16.96 -8.82
C ASP A 59 -25.30 18.26 -8.34
N SER A 60 -24.79 19.42 -8.75
CA SER A 60 -25.58 20.64 -8.89
C SER A 60 -25.87 20.85 -10.37
N ASP A 61 -26.95 20.21 -10.83
CA ASP A 61 -27.92 20.73 -11.83
C ASP A 61 -27.40 21.49 -13.07
N ASP A 62 -26.28 21.07 -13.64
CA ASP A 62 -25.82 21.59 -14.94
C ASP A 62 -26.04 20.52 -16.03
N GLU A 63 -27.30 20.15 -16.29
CA GLU A 63 -27.75 19.47 -17.52
C GLU A 63 -27.56 20.38 -18.76
N SER A 64 -26.34 20.83 -19.04
CA SER A 64 -26.05 21.69 -20.19
C SER A 64 -24.73 21.38 -20.90
N GLY A 65 -24.00 20.36 -20.49
CA GLY A 65 -22.70 20.02 -21.10
C GLY A 65 -22.74 18.98 -22.22
N TRP A 66 -23.74 18.09 -22.24
CA TRP A 66 -23.84 16.98 -23.20
C TRP A 66 -25.07 17.06 -24.11
N SER A 67 -26.04 17.93 -23.80
CA SER A 67 -27.24 18.14 -24.61
C SER A 67 -26.97 18.93 -25.90
N GLU A 68 -25.91 19.74 -25.94
CA GLU A 68 -25.59 20.56 -27.13
C GLU A 68 -25.01 19.75 -28.30
N PHE A 69 -24.54 18.52 -28.07
CA PHE A 69 -24.03 17.67 -29.17
C PHE A 69 -25.13 16.84 -29.85
N ASP A 70 -26.28 16.63 -29.20
CA ASP A 70 -27.39 15.84 -29.74
C ASP A 70 -28.43 16.69 -30.53
N GLU A 71 -28.43 18.02 -30.42
CA GLU A 71 -29.36 18.92 -31.16
C GLU A 71 -29.00 19.12 -32.64
N ASP A 72 -27.76 18.86 -33.06
CA ASP A 72 -27.29 19.07 -34.44
C ASP A 72 -27.58 17.90 -35.40
N ASN A 73 -28.24 16.82 -34.93
CA ASN A 73 -28.53 15.65 -35.75
C ASN A 73 -30.02 15.53 -36.16
N HIS A 74 -30.61 16.63 -36.65
CA HIS A 74 -31.95 16.62 -37.25
C HIS A 74 -32.03 17.26 -38.64
#